data_AF-A0A7V5KAG5-F1
#
_entry.id   AF-A0A7V5KAG5-F1
#
_cell.length_a   1.000
_cell.length_b   1.000
_cell.length_c   1.000
_cell.angle_alpha   90.00
_cell.angle_beta   90.00
_cell.angle_gamma   90.00
#
_symmetry.space_group_name_H-M   'P 1'
#
loop_
_entity.id
_entity.type
_entity.pdbx_description
1 polymer ?
#
loop_
_entity_poly.entity_id
_entity_poly.type
_entity_poly.pdbx_seq_one_letter_code
_entity_poly.pdbx_strand_id
1 'polypeptide(L)'
;MLDDKYQRGFTYERLSSVSEPKVHCDDEGFYIFTLSENVKVYFDDYYNFLKNVYRRCQQELAVIDEKLEITPNDKCETVSFFRAKKIIIEIILKTAKSFYTDDSTFGVIMTPWCFGTVLLEKVEIYRERLAKGEINDREIPEFPYYVIKYIDEIHRKTLLDIFDFPEEAFKMRWQYSELLKRYSKVLTNITKSLNSVLTTIKTYGT
;
A
#
# COMPACT_ATOMS: atom_id res chain seq x y z
N MET A 1 20.11 2.63 -3.08
CA MET A 1 19.76 1.26 -2.65
C MET A 1 19.13 1.33 -1.27
N LEU A 2 18.37 0.32 -0.83
CA LEU A 2 18.00 0.19 0.59
C LEU A 2 19.04 -0.68 1.30
N ASP A 3 19.50 -0.26 2.48
CA ASP A 3 20.53 -0.92 3.30
C ASP A 3 21.80 -1.32 2.55
N ASP A 4 22.15 -0.58 1.49
CA ASP A 4 23.21 -0.91 0.55
C ASP A 4 23.14 -2.34 -0.06
N LYS A 5 21.98 -2.99 0.03
CA LYS A 5 21.75 -4.38 -0.39
C LYS A 5 20.67 -4.51 -1.44
N TYR A 6 19.59 -3.74 -1.32
CA TYR A 6 18.42 -3.87 -2.19
C TYR A 6 18.46 -2.80 -3.28
N GLN A 7 18.54 -3.25 -4.52
CA GLN A 7 18.46 -2.40 -5.70
C GLN A 7 17.00 -2.10 -6.07
N ARG A 8 16.78 -0.99 -6.78
CA ARG A 8 15.45 -0.66 -7.30
C ARG A 8 15.09 -1.65 -8.41
N GLY A 9 13.83 -2.07 -8.48
CA GLY A 9 13.39 -3.02 -9.50
C GLY A 9 13.58 -2.51 -10.93
N PHE A 10 13.20 -1.26 -11.19
CA PHE A 10 13.39 -0.60 -12.48
C PHE A 10 14.63 0.30 -12.44
N THR A 11 15.76 -0.22 -12.93
CA THR A 11 17.02 0.54 -13.02
C THR A 11 17.01 1.53 -14.19
N TYR A 12 17.95 2.49 -14.18
CA TYR A 12 18.02 3.48 -15.27
C TYR A 12 18.37 2.80 -16.60
N GLU A 13 19.30 1.85 -16.54
CA GLU A 13 19.74 1.05 -17.67
C GLU A 13 18.55 0.31 -18.30
N ARG A 14 17.68 -0.28 -17.48
CA ARG A 14 16.47 -0.96 -17.96
C ARG A 14 15.47 0.01 -18.60
N LEU A 15 15.21 1.15 -17.96
CA LEU A 15 14.30 2.17 -18.49
C LEU A 15 14.80 2.78 -19.81
N SER A 16 16.13 2.91 -19.96
CA SER A 16 16.76 3.44 -21.17
C SER A 16 16.90 2.44 -22.32
N SER A 17 16.95 1.14 -22.02
CA SER A 17 17.21 0.08 -23.02
C SER A 17 15.95 -0.53 -23.63
N VAL A 18 14.82 -0.50 -22.90
CA VAL A 18 13.55 -1.06 -23.36
C VAL A 18 12.61 0.06 -23.79
N SER A 19 12.23 0.06 -25.06
CA SER A 19 11.16 0.93 -25.56
C SER A 19 9.80 0.40 -25.09
N GLU A 20 9.47 0.63 -23.82
CA GLU A 20 8.17 0.29 -23.25
C GLU A 20 7.15 1.40 -23.54
N PRO A 21 6.02 1.14 -24.22
CA PRO A 21 5.03 2.17 -24.59
C PRO A 21 4.44 2.97 -23.43
N LYS A 22 4.43 2.38 -22.22
CA LYS A 22 3.91 3.00 -21.00
C LYS A 22 4.92 3.89 -20.29
N VAL A 23 6.20 3.77 -20.64
CA VAL A 23 7.30 4.54 -20.05
C VAL A 23 7.61 5.71 -20.96
N HIS A 24 7.62 6.89 -20.38
CA HIS A 24 7.94 8.13 -21.04
C HIS A 24 9.16 8.76 -20.37
N CYS A 25 9.81 9.71 -21.06
CA CYS A 25 10.96 10.42 -20.56
C CYS A 25 10.89 11.87 -21.00
N ASP A 26 11.14 12.79 -20.07
CA ASP A 26 11.33 14.21 -20.34
C ASP A 26 12.48 14.78 -19.48
N ASP A 27 12.55 16.11 -19.37
CA ASP A 27 13.63 16.81 -18.67
C ASP A 27 13.72 16.46 -17.18
N GLU A 28 12.63 15.98 -16.56
CA GLU A 28 12.59 15.55 -15.15
C GLU A 28 12.87 14.05 -14.98
N GLY A 29 12.98 13.31 -16.08
CA GLY A 29 13.38 11.91 -16.12
C GLY A 29 12.28 10.95 -16.56
N PHE A 30 12.43 9.67 -16.22
CA PHE A 30 11.47 8.63 -16.60
C PHE A 30 10.19 8.70 -15.77
N TYR A 31 9.04 8.52 -16.42
CA TYR A 31 7.74 8.51 -15.76
C TYR A 31 6.76 7.55 -16.44
N ILE A 32 5.68 7.22 -15.72
CA ILE A 32 4.48 6.60 -16.27
C ILE A 32 3.24 7.40 -15.90
N PHE A 33 2.14 7.18 -16.62
CA PHE A 33 0.82 7.52 -16.10
C PHE A 33 0.28 6.34 -15.28
N THR A 34 -0.12 6.60 -14.04
CA THR A 34 -0.64 5.54 -13.15
C THR A 34 -1.95 4.98 -13.70
N LEU A 35 -2.12 3.66 -13.58
CA LEU A 35 -3.32 2.98 -14.08
C LEU A 35 -4.60 3.45 -13.38
N SER A 36 -4.50 3.78 -12.08
CA SER A 36 -5.65 4.07 -11.22
C SER A 36 -6.08 5.54 -11.24
N GLU A 37 -5.13 6.47 -11.42
CA GLU A 37 -5.41 7.90 -11.33
C GLU A 37 -5.16 8.64 -12.65
N ASN A 38 -4.49 7.99 -13.62
CA ASN A 38 -3.98 8.63 -14.84
C ASN A 38 -3.13 9.87 -14.53
N VAL A 39 -2.40 9.82 -13.41
CA VAL A 39 -1.51 10.89 -12.96
C VAL A 39 -0.08 10.51 -13.31
N LYS A 40 0.69 11.52 -13.71
CA LYS A 40 2.12 11.37 -13.98
C LYS A 40 2.88 11.05 -12.70
N VAL A 41 3.63 9.95 -12.69
CA VAL A 41 4.51 9.56 -11.58
C VAL A 41 5.90 9.27 -12.11
N TYR A 42 6.88 10.02 -11.63
CA TYR A 42 8.29 9.78 -11.92
C TYR A 42 8.81 8.61 -11.10
N PHE A 43 9.65 7.78 -11.73
CA PHE A 43 10.25 6.63 -11.05
C PHE A 43 11.11 7.07 -9.86
N ASP A 44 11.88 8.14 -10.02
CA ASP A 44 12.77 8.63 -8.96
C ASP A 44 12.00 9.15 -7.75
N ASP A 45 10.90 9.88 -7.95
CA ASP A 45 10.02 10.33 -6.87
C ASP A 45 9.41 9.15 -6.12
N TYR A 46 8.89 8.17 -6.85
CA TYR A 46 8.35 6.95 -6.27
C TYR A 46 9.39 6.21 -5.42
N TYR A 47 10.60 6.00 -5.95
CA TYR A 47 11.66 5.31 -5.23
C TYR A 47 12.17 6.13 -4.04
N ASN A 48 12.22 7.45 -4.13
CA ASN A 48 12.60 8.31 -3.02
C ASN A 48 11.55 8.30 -1.91
N PHE A 49 10.26 8.29 -2.26
CA PHE A 49 9.18 8.08 -1.32
C PHE A 49 9.35 6.74 -0.58
N LEU A 50 9.54 5.62 -1.29
CA LEU A 50 9.71 4.31 -0.66
C LEU A 50 10.96 4.23 0.24
N LYS A 51 12.08 4.85 -0.16
CA LYS A 51 13.28 4.96 0.70
C LYS A 51 12.99 5.69 2.01
N ASN A 52 12.26 6.80 1.93
CA ASN A 52 11.91 7.60 3.10
C ASN A 52 10.99 6.82 4.05
N VAL A 53 9.97 6.14 3.50
CA VAL A 53 9.09 5.26 4.27
C VAL A 53 9.88 4.14 4.93
N TYR A 54 10.73 3.44 4.16
CA TYR A 54 11.55 2.36 4.66
C TYR A 54 12.45 2.78 5.83
N ARG A 55 13.15 3.91 5.68
CA ARG A 55 14.02 4.48 6.72
C ARG A 55 13.23 4.84 7.99
N ARG A 56 12.06 5.48 7.85
CA ARG A 56 11.20 5.84 8.99
C ARG A 56 10.69 4.61 9.72
N CYS A 57 10.30 3.56 9.00
CA CYS A 57 9.90 2.30 9.59
C CYS A 57 11.04 1.65 10.40
N GLN A 58 12.27 1.62 9.87
CA GLN A 58 13.42 1.08 10.62
C GLN A 58 13.67 1.86 11.93
N GLN A 59 13.60 3.19 11.87
CA GLN A 59 13.75 4.04 13.05
C GLN A 59 12.66 3.78 14.08
N GLU A 60 11.41 3.68 13.63
CA GLU A 60 10.27 3.44 14.53
C GLU A 60 10.29 2.04 15.14
N LEU A 61 10.73 1.01 14.39
CA LEU A 61 10.90 -0.34 14.94
C LEU A 61 11.94 -0.38 16.04
N ALA A 62 13.10 0.24 15.84
CA ALA A 62 14.14 0.31 16.86
C ALA A 62 13.62 0.94 18.17
N VAL A 63 12.84 2.02 18.05
CA VAL A 63 12.20 2.68 19.21
C VAL A 63 11.14 1.79 19.87
N ILE A 64 10.37 1.03 19.09
CA ILE A 64 9.34 0.12 19.62
C ILE A 64 9.99 -1.08 20.32
N ASP A 65 11.04 -1.65 19.74
CA ASP A 65 11.77 -2.78 20.33
C ASP A 65 12.42 -2.37 21.66
N GLU A 66 13.08 -1.21 21.72
CA GLU A 66 13.60 -0.65 22.98
C GLU A 66 12.48 -0.50 24.03
N LYS A 67 11.32 0.03 23.64
CA LYS A 67 10.17 0.19 24.53
C LYS A 67 9.62 -1.15 25.01
N LEU A 68 9.60 -2.17 24.16
CA LEU A 68 9.15 -3.52 24.52
C LEU A 68 10.12 -4.18 25.50
N GLU A 69 11.43 -3.98 25.34
CA GLU A 69 12.46 -4.55 26.23
C GLU A 69 12.41 -3.95 27.64
N ILE A 70 12.22 -2.63 27.76
CA ILE A 70 12.21 -1.95 29.07
C ILE A 70 10.85 -2.01 29.77
N THR A 71 9.77 -2.36 29.06
CA THR A 71 8.42 -2.37 29.63
C THR A 71 8.19 -3.68 30.40
N PRO A 72 7.88 -3.61 31.71
CA PRO A 72 7.58 -4.80 32.49
C PRO A 72 6.37 -5.58 31.96
N ASN A 73 6.43 -6.92 32.04
CA ASN A 73 5.39 -7.82 31.52
C ASN A 73 4.04 -7.71 32.24
N ASP A 74 3.98 -7.10 33.42
CA ASP A 74 2.73 -6.82 34.15
C ASP A 74 1.92 -5.68 33.52
N LYS A 75 2.53 -4.85 32.65
CA LYS A 75 1.85 -3.82 31.85
C LYS A 75 1.29 -4.40 30.55
N CYS A 76 0.44 -5.41 30.67
CA CYS A 76 -0.12 -6.16 29.53
C CYS A 76 -0.73 -5.27 28.44
N GLU A 77 -1.45 -4.21 28.82
CA GLU A 77 -2.10 -3.29 27.87
C GLU A 77 -1.06 -2.47 27.09
N THR A 78 -0.06 -1.90 27.77
CA THR A 78 1.02 -1.13 27.15
C THR A 78 1.86 -2.00 26.21
N VAL A 79 2.21 -3.22 26.63
CA VAL A 79 2.90 -4.19 25.78
C VAL A 79 2.04 -4.53 24.55
N SER A 80 0.73 -4.73 24.71
CA SER A 80 -0.18 -5.00 23.59
C SER A 80 -0.25 -3.84 22.60
N PHE A 81 -0.25 -2.60 23.08
CA PHE A 81 -0.20 -1.41 22.24
C PHE A 81 1.10 -1.36 21.42
N PHE A 82 2.26 -1.58 22.05
CA PHE A 82 3.53 -1.58 21.33
C PHE A 82 3.61 -2.71 20.31
N ARG A 83 3.12 -3.91 20.64
CA ARG A 83 3.02 -5.03 19.67
C ARG A 83 2.11 -4.71 18.49
N ALA A 84 0.95 -4.10 18.73
CA ALA A 84 0.06 -3.66 17.65
C ALA A 84 0.76 -2.67 16.72
N LYS A 85 1.46 -1.68 17.29
CA LYS A 85 2.22 -0.71 16.50
C LYS A 85 3.35 -1.38 15.73
N LYS A 86 4.11 -2.29 16.36
CA LYS A 86 5.17 -3.07 15.73
C LYS A 86 4.67 -3.80 14.48
N ILE A 87 3.57 -4.55 14.61
CA ILE A 87 2.92 -5.28 13.51
C ILE A 87 2.60 -4.35 12.33
N ILE A 88 1.99 -3.20 12.60
CA ILE A 88 1.66 -2.23 11.54
C ILE A 88 2.93 -1.76 10.82
N ILE A 89 3.97 -1.37 11.58
CA ILE A 89 5.24 -0.90 11.01
C ILE A 89 5.94 -2.01 10.20
N GLU A 90 5.93 -3.25 10.67
CA GLU A 90 6.52 -4.38 9.95
C GLU A 90 5.81 -4.66 8.62
N ILE A 91 4.47 -4.57 8.60
CA ILE A 91 3.68 -4.67 7.36
C ILE A 91 4.09 -3.56 6.38
N ILE A 92 4.25 -2.33 6.86
CA ILE A 92 4.69 -1.19 6.03
C ILE A 92 6.11 -1.43 5.50
N LEU A 93 7.06 -1.77 6.37
CA LEU A 93 8.46 -2.01 6.03
C LEU A 93 8.60 -3.09 4.96
N LYS A 94 7.93 -4.24 5.18
CA LYS A 94 7.96 -5.38 4.27
C LYS A 94 7.37 -5.02 2.91
N THR A 95 6.26 -4.27 2.89
CA THR A 95 5.61 -3.85 1.65
C THR A 95 6.45 -2.83 0.90
N ALA A 96 6.99 -1.81 1.59
CA ALA A 96 7.85 -0.80 0.98
C ALA A 96 9.10 -1.44 0.34
N LYS A 97 9.74 -2.39 1.04
CA LYS A 97 10.85 -3.15 0.49
C LYS A 97 10.44 -3.97 -0.74
N SER A 98 9.34 -4.72 -0.64
CA SER A 98 8.85 -5.55 -1.73
C SER A 98 8.59 -4.73 -2.99
N PHE A 99 7.90 -3.59 -2.85
CA PHE A 99 7.57 -2.68 -3.95
C PHE A 99 8.81 -1.97 -4.50
N TYR A 100 9.78 -1.65 -3.64
CA TYR A 100 11.04 -1.04 -4.07
C TYR A 100 11.85 -1.97 -4.99
N THR A 101 11.86 -3.28 -4.68
CA THR A 101 12.62 -4.28 -5.44
C THR A 101 11.82 -4.90 -6.60
N ASP A 102 10.51 -4.70 -6.67
CA ASP A 102 9.65 -5.30 -7.69
C ASP A 102 9.94 -4.71 -9.06
N ASP A 103 10.22 -5.59 -10.02
CA ASP A 103 10.58 -5.29 -11.39
C ASP A 103 9.66 -6.01 -12.40
N SER A 104 8.62 -6.69 -11.91
CA SER A 104 7.75 -7.57 -12.68
C SER A 104 6.67 -6.80 -13.44
N THR A 105 6.14 -5.73 -12.85
CA THR A 105 5.03 -4.95 -13.42
C THR A 105 5.14 -3.47 -13.08
N PHE A 106 4.90 -2.59 -14.06
CA PHE A 106 4.81 -1.14 -13.82
C PHE A 106 3.62 -0.75 -12.95
N GLY A 107 2.68 -1.67 -12.69
CA GLY A 107 1.56 -1.43 -11.77
C GLY A 107 1.99 -1.16 -10.32
N VAL A 108 3.23 -1.48 -9.94
CA VAL A 108 3.77 -1.14 -8.62
C VAL A 108 4.13 0.34 -8.51
N ILE A 109 4.40 1.01 -9.64
CA ILE A 109 4.71 2.45 -9.69
C ILE A 109 3.41 3.22 -9.55
N MET A 110 3.26 3.91 -8.44
CA MET A 110 2.01 4.56 -8.05
C MET A 110 2.28 5.79 -7.19
N THR A 111 1.26 6.62 -6.99
CA THR A 111 1.36 7.75 -6.09
C THR A 111 1.51 7.29 -4.63
N PRO A 112 2.07 8.13 -3.75
CA PRO A 112 2.09 7.88 -2.32
C PRO A 112 0.70 7.57 -1.73
N TRP A 113 -0.35 8.21 -2.27
CA TRP A 113 -1.73 7.98 -1.83
C TRP A 113 -2.21 6.57 -2.14
N CYS A 114 -2.00 6.10 -3.37
CA CYS A 114 -2.35 4.75 -3.78
C CYS A 114 -1.58 3.71 -2.94
N PHE A 115 -0.28 3.94 -2.70
CA PHE A 115 0.51 3.09 -1.81
C PHE A 115 -0.07 3.02 -0.39
N GLY A 116 -0.52 4.15 0.15
CA GLY A 116 -1.18 4.19 1.45
C GLY A 116 -2.48 3.38 1.50
N THR A 117 -3.27 3.39 0.43
CA THR A 117 -4.49 2.56 0.35
C THR A 117 -4.18 1.06 0.33
N VAL A 118 -3.15 0.64 -0.40
CA VAL A 118 -2.68 -0.76 -0.41
C VAL A 118 -2.27 -1.19 0.99
N LEU A 119 -1.63 -0.31 1.75
CA LEU A 119 -1.21 -0.62 3.12
C LEU A 119 -2.36 -0.67 4.12
N LEU A 120 -3.36 0.20 4.00
CA LEU A 120 -4.58 0.09 4.79
C LEU A 120 -5.23 -1.28 4.60
N GLU A 121 -5.43 -1.70 3.35
CA GLU A 121 -6.03 -3.00 3.04
C GLU A 121 -5.18 -4.16 3.58
N LYS A 122 -3.84 -4.10 3.45
CA LYS A 122 -2.96 -5.14 4.00
C LYS A 122 -3.04 -5.24 5.52
N VAL A 123 -3.17 -4.12 6.23
CA VAL A 123 -3.32 -4.11 7.69
C VAL A 123 -4.69 -4.65 8.10
N GLU A 124 -5.76 -4.27 7.41
CA GLU A 124 -7.12 -4.78 7.65
C GLU A 124 -7.18 -6.31 7.44
N ILE A 125 -6.62 -6.81 6.33
CA ILE A 125 -6.53 -8.25 6.05
C ILE A 125 -5.73 -8.96 7.13
N TYR A 126 -4.59 -8.40 7.56
CA TYR A 126 -3.78 -9.00 8.62
C TYR A 126 -4.58 -9.10 9.93
N ARG A 127 -5.26 -8.03 10.31
CA ARG A 127 -6.10 -7.96 11.51
C ARG A 127 -7.25 -8.98 11.45
N GLU A 128 -7.92 -9.13 10.31
CA GLU A 128 -8.98 -10.13 10.13
C GLU A 128 -8.46 -11.56 10.29
N ARG A 129 -7.32 -11.86 9.68
CA ARG A 129 -6.67 -13.18 9.79
C ARG A 129 -6.22 -13.46 11.22
N LEU A 130 -5.72 -12.43 11.91
CA LEU A 130 -5.36 -12.52 13.32
C LEU A 130 -6.58 -12.85 14.20
N ALA A 131 -7.71 -12.17 13.96
CA ALA A 131 -8.95 -12.43 14.68
C ALA A 131 -9.52 -13.84 14.44
N LYS A 132 -9.25 -14.44 13.28
CA LYS A 132 -9.63 -15.82 12.95
C LYS A 132 -8.64 -16.88 13.46
N GLY A 133 -7.52 -16.48 14.05
CA GLY A 133 -6.47 -17.42 14.48
C GLY A 133 -5.68 -18.04 13.33
N GLU A 134 -5.69 -17.42 12.14
CA GLU A 134 -4.98 -17.91 10.95
C GLU A 134 -3.50 -17.48 10.90
N ILE A 135 -3.06 -16.74 11.93
CA ILE A 135 -1.69 -16.23 12.07
C ILE A 135 -1.07 -16.90 13.29
N ASN A 136 -0.05 -17.72 13.04
CA ASN A 136 0.78 -18.33 14.07
C ASN A 136 2.07 -17.51 14.21
N ASP A 137 1.99 -16.43 14.97
CA ASP A 137 3.16 -15.60 15.29
C ASP A 137 3.51 -15.76 16.77
N ARG A 138 4.79 -16.05 17.06
CA ARG A 138 5.29 -16.29 18.42
C ARG A 138 5.31 -15.03 19.27
N GLU A 139 5.34 -13.84 18.63
CA GLU A 139 5.34 -12.56 19.34
C GLU A 139 3.94 -12.13 19.80
N ILE A 140 2.90 -12.81 19.32
CA ILE A 140 1.51 -12.49 19.64
C ILE A 140 1.09 -13.29 20.89
N PRO A 141 0.49 -12.64 21.91
CA PRO A 141 0.00 -13.36 23.07
C PRO A 141 -1.14 -14.33 22.71
N GLU A 142 -1.29 -15.39 23.49
CA GLU A 142 -2.33 -16.43 23.31
C GLU A 142 -3.75 -15.84 23.18
N PHE A 143 -4.00 -14.70 23.83
CA PHE A 143 -5.22 -13.90 23.67
C PHE A 143 -4.92 -12.54 23.02
N PRO A 144 -5.00 -12.42 21.68
CA PRO A 144 -4.61 -11.21 20.96
C PRO A 144 -5.65 -10.08 21.01
N TYR A 145 -6.64 -10.14 21.91
CA TYR A 145 -7.76 -9.18 21.94
C TYR A 145 -7.30 -7.72 21.98
N TYR A 146 -6.39 -7.37 22.90
CA TYR A 146 -5.86 -6.02 23.02
C TYR A 146 -5.04 -5.61 21.80
N VAL A 147 -4.27 -6.53 21.23
CA VAL A 147 -3.47 -6.28 20.02
C VAL A 147 -4.38 -5.96 18.84
N ILE A 148 -5.43 -6.76 18.61
CA ILE A 148 -6.42 -6.54 17.55
C ILE A 148 -7.11 -5.19 17.73
N LYS A 149 -7.57 -4.90 18.96
CA LYS A 149 -8.20 -3.61 19.29
C LYS A 149 -7.28 -2.44 18.95
N TYR A 150 -6.01 -2.50 19.35
CA TYR A 150 -5.08 -1.42 19.07
C TYR A 150 -4.70 -1.30 17.59
N ILE A 151 -4.62 -2.40 16.84
CA ILE A 151 -4.45 -2.33 15.39
C ILE A 151 -5.59 -1.51 14.77
N ASP A 152 -6.85 -1.80 15.14
CA ASP A 152 -8.02 -1.05 14.65
C ASP A 152 -7.97 0.43 15.03
N GLU A 153 -7.51 0.75 16.23
CA GLU A 153 -7.46 2.13 16.73
C GLU A 153 -6.33 2.96 16.08
N ILE A 154 -5.15 2.37 15.87
CA ILE A 154 -3.93 3.15 15.59
C ILE A 154 -3.41 3.02 14.15
N HIS A 155 -3.89 2.06 13.35
CA HIS A 155 -3.32 1.81 12.01
C HIS A 155 -3.31 3.05 11.11
N ARG A 156 -4.40 3.82 11.08
CA ARG A 156 -4.48 5.04 10.25
C ARG A 156 -3.50 6.09 10.69
N LYS A 157 -3.46 6.39 11.99
CA LYS A 157 -2.55 7.40 12.54
C LYS A 157 -1.09 7.01 12.31
N THR A 158 -0.77 5.74 12.53
CA THR A 158 0.57 5.19 12.29
C THR A 158 0.99 5.34 10.82
N LEU A 159 0.10 5.05 9.86
CA LEU A 159 0.37 5.24 8.44
C LEU A 159 0.59 6.72 8.08
N LEU A 160 -0.22 7.63 8.62
CA LEU A 160 -0.06 9.08 8.40
C LEU A 160 1.31 9.55 8.88
N ASP A 161 1.68 9.16 10.10
CA ASP A 161 2.94 9.57 10.72
C ASP A 161 4.14 9.04 9.93
N ILE A 162 4.07 7.78 9.47
CA ILE A 162 5.16 7.20 8.66
C ILE A 162 5.26 7.86 7.28
N PHE A 163 4.14 8.15 6.62
CA PHE A 163 4.15 8.74 5.27
C PHE A 163 4.35 10.26 5.24
N ASP A 164 4.32 10.93 6.39
CA ASP A 164 4.27 12.40 6.47
C ASP A 164 3.01 13.00 5.83
N PHE A 165 1.90 12.28 5.91
CA PHE A 165 0.66 12.74 5.31
C PHE A 165 -0.08 13.70 6.24
N PRO A 166 -0.79 14.70 5.68
CA PRO A 166 -1.69 15.52 6.47
C PRO A 166 -2.77 14.64 7.09
N GLU A 167 -3.28 15.01 8.26
CA GLU A 167 -4.26 14.19 8.98
C GLU A 167 -5.50 13.88 8.13
N GLU A 168 -5.82 14.74 7.17
CA GLU A 168 -6.94 14.64 6.25
C GLU A 168 -6.77 13.55 5.18
N ALA A 169 -5.55 13.05 4.96
CA ALA A 169 -5.24 12.18 3.83
C ALA A 169 -6.06 10.88 3.80
N PHE A 170 -6.41 10.36 4.98
CA PHE A 170 -7.32 9.22 5.14
C PHE A 170 -8.69 9.60 5.74
N LYS A 171 -8.93 10.88 6.10
CA LYS A 171 -10.25 11.39 6.57
C LYS A 171 -11.24 11.51 5.42
N MET A 172 -10.75 11.71 4.19
CA MET A 172 -11.49 11.33 2.99
C MET A 172 -11.68 9.82 3.02
N ARG A 173 -12.65 9.36 3.83
CA ARG A 173 -13.41 8.16 3.53
C ARG A 173 -13.60 8.20 2.01
N TRP A 174 -13.54 7.05 1.36
CA TRP A 174 -14.30 6.85 0.14
C TRP A 174 -13.70 7.20 -1.23
N GLN A 175 -12.65 8.01 -1.41
CA GLN A 175 -12.31 8.50 -2.77
C GLN A 175 -11.98 7.37 -3.78
N TYR A 176 -11.41 6.24 -3.34
CA TYR A 176 -11.20 5.07 -4.20
C TYR A 176 -12.35 4.06 -4.22
N SER A 177 -13.10 3.90 -3.14
CA SER A 177 -14.31 3.06 -3.17
C SER A 177 -15.42 3.69 -4.02
N GLU A 178 -15.45 5.03 -4.14
CA GLU A 178 -16.35 5.75 -5.02
C GLU A 178 -15.83 5.79 -6.47
N LEU A 179 -14.51 5.90 -6.68
CA LEU A 179 -13.90 5.67 -8.00
C LEU A 179 -14.22 4.26 -8.51
N LEU A 180 -13.96 3.21 -7.72
CA LEU A 180 -14.26 1.81 -8.07
C LEU A 180 -15.77 1.58 -8.29
N LYS A 181 -16.65 2.19 -7.50
CA LYS A 181 -18.11 2.17 -7.76
C LYS A 181 -18.48 2.88 -9.07
N ARG A 182 -17.84 4.00 -9.41
CA ARG A 182 -18.06 4.73 -10.67
C ARG A 182 -17.54 3.94 -11.87
N TYR A 183 -16.34 3.37 -11.80
CA TYR A 183 -15.78 2.50 -12.85
C TYR A 183 -16.63 1.24 -13.08
N SER A 184 -17.06 0.57 -12.01
CA SER A 184 -17.97 -0.59 -12.09
C SER A 184 -19.31 -0.23 -12.75
N LYS A 185 -19.88 0.95 -12.45
CA LYS A 185 -21.11 1.45 -13.07
C LYS A 185 -20.95 1.81 -14.55
N VAL A 186 -19.83 2.43 -14.93
CA VAL A 186 -19.52 2.77 -16.33
C VAL A 186 -19.31 1.50 -17.16
N LEU A 187 -18.55 0.52 -16.67
CA LEU A 187 -18.39 -0.79 -17.32
C LEU A 187 -19.73 -1.48 -17.52
N THR A 188 -20.58 -1.52 -16.49
CA THR A 188 -21.91 -2.14 -16.57
C THR A 188 -22.81 -1.47 -17.62
N ASN A 189 -22.75 -0.15 -17.75
CA ASN A 189 -23.52 0.60 -18.75
C ASN A 189 -23.00 0.34 -20.17
N ILE A 190 -21.68 0.29 -20.38
CA ILE A 190 -21.07 -0.04 -21.69
C ILE A 190 -21.47 -1.45 -22.12
N THR A 191 -21.42 -2.42 -21.21
CA THR A 191 -21.87 -3.81 -21.49
C THR A 191 -23.34 -3.87 -21.88
N LYS A 192 -24.21 -3.11 -21.19
CA LYS A 192 -25.64 -3.01 -21.54
C LYS A 192 -25.86 -2.37 -22.90
N SER A 193 -25.17 -1.27 -23.20
CA SER A 193 -25.27 -0.59 -24.50
C SER A 193 -24.77 -1.47 -25.65
N LEU A 194 -23.64 -2.17 -25.48
CA LEU A 194 -23.13 -3.12 -26.47
C LEU A 194 -24.10 -4.29 -26.69
N ASN A 195 -24.65 -4.86 -25.62
CA ASN A 195 -25.66 -5.92 -25.73
C ASN A 195 -26.93 -5.43 -26.42
N SER A 196 -27.36 -4.19 -26.17
CA SER A 196 -28.50 -3.56 -26.85
C SER A 196 -28.23 -3.39 -28.35
N VAL A 197 -27.06 -2.89 -28.73
CA VAL A 197 -26.68 -2.75 -30.15
C VAL A 197 -26.58 -4.11 -30.84
N LEU A 198 -25.99 -5.12 -30.18
CA LEU A 198 -25.91 -6.49 -30.69
C LEU A 198 -27.30 -7.12 -30.87
N THR A 199 -28.24 -6.86 -29.96
CA THR A 199 -29.62 -7.33 -30.12
C THR A 199 -30.34 -6.62 -31.25
N THR A 200 -30.15 -5.30 -31.40
CA THR A 200 -30.69 -4.53 -32.52
C THR A 200 -30.17 -5.05 -33.87
N ILE A 201 -28.86 -5.26 -34.01
CA ILE A 201 -28.26 -5.81 -35.24
C ILE A 201 -28.80 -7.21 -35.55
N LYS A 202 -29.02 -8.06 -34.53
CA LYS A 202 -29.64 -9.38 -34.72
C LYS A 202 -31.09 -9.32 -35.18
N THR A 203 -31.86 -8.32 -34.73
CA THR A 203 -33.26 -8.14 -35.15
C THR A 203 -33.43 -7.51 -36.54
N TYR A 204 -32.46 -6.70 -37.00
CA TYR A 204 -32.46 -6.11 -38.34
C TYR A 204 -31.77 -6.99 -39.40
N GLY A 205 -31.13 -8.09 -38.99
CA GLY A 205 -30.46 -9.08 -39.86
C GLY A 205 -31.34 -10.28 -40.24
N THR A 206 -32.63 -10.24 -39.96
CA THR A 206 -33.70 -11.15 -40.42
C THR A 206 -34.72 -10.35 -41.19
#